data_AF-A0A538R164-F1
#
_entry.id   AF-A0A538R164-F1
#
_cell.length_a   1.000
_cell.length_b   1.000
_cell.length_c   1.000
_cell.angle_alpha   90.00
_cell.angle_beta   90.00
_cell.angle_gamma   90.00
#
_symmetry.space_group_name_H-M   'P 1'
#
loop_
_entity.id
_entity.type
_entity.pdbx_description
1 polymer ?
#
loop_
_entity_poly.entity_id
_entity_poly.type
_entity_poly.pdbx_seq_one_letter_code
_entity_poly.pdbx_strand_id
1 'polypeptide(L)'
;MTIDRYTKAVLTIIALALVVLAARPWVPSLLTAARPDPAWAQIATPKYEVVVPKSWGKYLGFSNNNLLLDAPDGLRIVDVEGKAPEYPKVKVHVRWQ
;
A
#
# COMPACT_ATOMS: atom_id res chain seq x y z
N MET A 1 13.98 37.06 -34.54
CA MET A 1 13.05 36.84 -33.41
C MET A 1 13.63 37.48 -32.17
N THR A 2 13.25 38.74 -31.89
CA THR A 2 13.66 39.44 -30.67
C THR A 2 12.80 38.87 -29.55
N ILE A 3 13.40 38.13 -28.62
CA ILE A 3 12.65 37.56 -27.50
C ILE A 3 12.07 38.70 -26.68
N ASP A 4 10.76 38.69 -26.46
CA ASP A 4 10.10 39.75 -25.69
C ASP A 4 10.62 39.76 -24.25
N ARG A 5 10.69 40.95 -23.62
CA ARG A 5 11.22 41.11 -22.26
C ARG A 5 10.43 40.26 -21.26
N TYR A 6 9.12 40.13 -21.47
CA TYR A 6 8.25 39.29 -20.66
C TYR A 6 8.60 37.80 -20.86
N THR A 7 8.78 37.36 -22.11
CA THR A 7 9.19 35.98 -22.41
C THR A 7 10.53 35.65 -21.75
N LYS A 8 11.50 36.57 -21.81
CA LYS A 8 12.79 36.39 -21.14
C LYS A 8 12.62 36.23 -19.62
N ALA A 9 11.81 37.09 -19.00
CA ALA A 9 11.54 37.05 -17.56
C ALA A 9 10.89 35.72 -17.12
N VAL A 10 9.84 35.29 -17.84
CA VAL A 10 9.14 34.03 -17.55
C VAL A 10 10.09 32.84 -17.68
N LEU A 11 10.88 32.80 -18.75
CA LEU A 11 11.86 31.72 -18.95
C LEU A 11 12.93 31.69 -17.86
N THR A 12 13.41 32.85 -17.40
CA THR A 12 14.35 32.89 -16.27
C THR A 12 13.73 32.38 -14.97
N ILE A 13 12.46 32.70 -14.69
CA ILE A 13 11.78 32.22 -13.49
C ILE A 13 11.64 30.69 -13.54
N ILE A 14 11.21 30.15 -14.68
CA ILE A 14 11.06 28.69 -14.86
C ILE A 14 12.42 28.00 -14.71
N ALA A 15 13.46 28.53 -15.37
CA ALA A 15 14.81 27.96 -15.27
C ALA A 15 15.31 27.94 -13.82
N LEU A 16 15.06 29.01 -13.06
CA LEU A 16 15.47 29.09 -11.66
C LEU A 16 14.68 28.10 -10.79
N ALA A 17 13.38 27.94 -11.01
CA ALA A 17 12.57 26.92 -10.35
C ALA A 17 13.07 25.49 -10.64
N LEU A 18 13.45 25.20 -11.88
CA LEU A 18 13.98 23.89 -12.27
C LEU A 18 15.34 23.60 -11.62
N VAL A 19 16.21 24.60 -11.52
CA VAL A 19 17.50 24.49 -10.81
C VAL A 19 17.28 24.17 -9.33
N VAL A 20 16.33 24.85 -8.68
CA VAL A 20 15.98 24.56 -7.27
C VAL A 20 15.44 23.14 -7.11
N LEU A 21 14.57 22.69 -8.03
CA LEU A 21 14.03 21.34 -8.00
C LEU A 21 15.12 20.27 -8.20
N ALA A 22 16.07 20.52 -9.10
CA ALA A 22 17.20 19.62 -9.36
C ALA A 22 18.19 19.58 -8.18
N ALA A 23 18.37 20.68 -7.44
CA ALA A 23 19.23 20.76 -6.26
C ALA A 23 18.62 20.11 -4.99
N ARG A 24 17.31 19.80 -5.00
CA ARG A 24 16.58 19.16 -3.88
C ARG A 24 17.29 17.94 -3.25
N PRO A 25 17.91 17.01 -3.99
CA PRO A 25 18.58 15.85 -3.39
C PRO A 25 19.81 16.20 -2.55
N TRP A 26 20.45 17.34 -2.81
CA TRP A 26 21.69 17.76 -2.14
C TRP A 26 21.45 18.72 -0.97
N VAL A 27 20.22 19.22 -0.81
CA VAL A 27 19.83 20.12 0.28
C VAL A 27 18.59 19.58 1.02
N PRO A 28 18.64 18.33 1.55
CA PRO A 28 17.48 17.68 2.15
C PRO A 28 16.98 18.37 3.43
N SER A 29 17.82 19.18 4.10
CA SER A 29 17.50 19.84 5.37
C SER A 29 16.66 21.12 5.24
N LEU A 30 16.79 21.88 4.15
CA LEU A 30 16.08 23.16 3.95
C LEU A 30 14.62 22.98 3.50
N LEU A 31 14.28 21.81 2.97
CA LEU A 31 12.95 21.51 2.40
C LEU A 31 12.25 20.37 3.16
N THR A 32 12.66 20.09 4.40
CA THR A 32 12.04 19.07 5.27
C THR A 32 10.55 19.30 5.48
N ALA A 33 10.11 20.56 5.60
CA ALA A 33 8.70 20.92 5.71
C ALA A 33 7.86 20.56 4.47
N ALA A 34 8.50 20.36 3.31
CA ALA A 34 7.84 19.97 2.05
C ALA A 34 8.02 18.47 1.73
N ARG A 35 8.58 17.68 2.65
CA ARG A 35 8.68 16.22 2.50
C ARG A 35 7.37 15.62 3.02
N PRO A 36 6.58 14.93 2.17
CA PRO A 36 5.46 14.14 2.68
C PRO A 36 5.98 13.14 3.68
N ASP A 37 5.30 13.00 4.82
CA ASP A 37 5.66 11.99 5.79
C ASP A 37 5.64 10.60 5.12
N PRO A 38 6.67 9.78 5.37
CA PRO A 38 6.67 8.41 4.86
C PRO A 38 5.47 7.67 5.44
N ALA A 39 4.53 7.27 4.58
CA ALA A 39 3.43 6.39 4.95
C ALA A 39 3.97 4.96 5.13
N TRP A 40 4.55 4.68 6.29
CA TRP A 40 4.98 3.33 6.63
C TRP A 40 3.75 2.43 6.88
N ALA A 41 3.58 1.40 6.04
CA ALA A 41 2.58 0.36 6.28
C ALA A 41 3.01 -0.64 7.38
N GLN A 42 4.24 -0.49 7.90
CA GLN A 42 4.83 -1.36 8.92
C GLN A 42 4.45 -0.84 10.31
N ILE A 43 3.24 -1.19 10.76
CA ILE A 43 2.79 -0.95 12.13
C ILE A 43 3.30 -2.07 13.05
N ALA A 44 3.72 -1.71 14.27
CA ALA A 44 4.28 -2.66 15.24
C ALA A 44 3.30 -3.77 15.66
N THR A 45 2.00 -3.49 15.57
CA THR A 45 0.94 -4.46 15.83
C THR A 45 -0.03 -4.47 14.66
N PRO A 46 -0.13 -5.58 13.90
CA PRO A 46 -1.13 -5.68 12.84
C PRO A 46 -2.53 -5.66 13.45
N LYS A 47 -3.49 -5.04 12.74
CA LYS A 47 -4.90 -5.04 13.16
C LYS A 47 -5.48 -6.45 13.26
N TYR A 48 -5.00 -7.35 12.40
CA TYR A 48 -5.38 -8.76 12.39
C TYR A 48 -4.13 -9.61 12.26
N GLU A 49 -3.89 -10.47 13.25
CA GLU A 49 -2.90 -11.53 13.20
C GLU A 49 -3.64 -12.86 13.23
N VAL A 50 -3.51 -13.65 12.16
CA VAL A 50 -4.16 -14.95 12.05
C VAL A 50 -3.09 -15.99 11.76
N VAL A 51 -2.96 -16.95 12.67
CA VAL A 51 -2.12 -18.12 12.43
C VAL A 51 -2.91 -19.07 11.54
N VAL A 52 -2.52 -19.18 10.27
CA VAL A 52 -3.15 -20.07 9.29
C VAL A 52 -2.47 -21.44 9.33
N PRO A 53 -3.15 -22.51 9.77
CA PRO A 53 -2.61 -23.87 9.71
C PRO A 53 -2.37 -24.32 8.27
N LYS A 54 -1.28 -25.04 8.03
CA LYS A 54 -0.97 -25.60 6.70
C LYS A 54 -2.07 -26.51 6.15
N SER A 55 -2.87 -27.13 7.02
CA SER A 55 -4.00 -28.00 6.65
C SER A 55 -5.17 -27.26 6.00
N TRP A 56 -5.24 -25.94 6.12
CA TRP A 56 -6.32 -25.16 5.51
C TRP A 56 -6.13 -24.92 4.02
N GLY A 57 -4.91 -25.11 3.51
CA GLY A 57 -4.56 -24.86 2.12
C GLY A 57 -3.60 -23.68 1.93
N LYS A 58 -3.36 -23.33 0.67
CA LYS A 58 -2.53 -22.21 0.25
C LYS A 58 -3.33 -20.91 0.40
N TYR A 59 -2.71 -19.90 1.01
CA TYR A 59 -3.30 -18.57 1.09
C TYR A 59 -3.32 -17.90 -0.29
N LEU A 60 -4.50 -17.40 -0.69
CA LEU A 60 -4.69 -16.67 -1.95
C LEU A 60 -4.88 -15.17 -1.71
N GLY A 61 -5.56 -14.78 -0.64
CA GLY A 61 -5.81 -13.36 -0.37
C GLY A 61 -6.71 -13.10 0.83
N PHE A 62 -6.86 -11.81 1.16
CA PHE A 62 -7.74 -11.32 2.21
C PHE A 62 -8.72 -10.33 1.61
N SER A 63 -10.01 -10.56 1.81
CA SER A 63 -11.09 -9.73 1.25
C SER A 63 -12.31 -9.77 2.14
N ASN A 64 -12.95 -8.61 2.36
CA ASN A 64 -14.14 -8.47 3.20
C ASN A 64 -13.99 -9.14 4.57
N ASN A 65 -12.83 -8.98 5.21
CA ASN A 65 -12.47 -9.61 6.49
C ASN A 65 -12.44 -11.15 6.50
N ASN A 66 -12.35 -11.77 5.32
CA ASN A 66 -12.19 -13.21 5.18
C ASN A 66 -10.85 -13.56 4.53
N LEU A 67 -10.31 -14.70 4.92
CA LEU A 67 -9.18 -15.34 4.24
C LEU A 67 -9.72 -16.21 3.11
N LEU A 68 -9.17 -16.01 1.91
CA LEU A 68 -9.38 -16.88 0.76
C LEU A 68 -8.23 -17.88 0.70
N LEU A 69 -8.58 -19.16 0.74
CA LEU A 69 -7.64 -20.28 0.78
C LEU A 69 -7.97 -21.26 -0.34
N ASP A 70 -6.92 -21.82 -0.94
CA ASP A 70 -7.00 -22.88 -1.93
C ASP A 70 -6.53 -24.19 -1.31
N ALA A 71 -7.44 -25.12 -1.14
CA ALA A 71 -7.19 -26.43 -0.56
C ALA A 71 -7.30 -27.52 -1.65
N PRO A 72 -6.71 -28.71 -1.43
CA PRO A 72 -6.78 -29.80 -2.41
C PRO A 72 -8.22 -30.25 -2.74
N ASP A 73 -9.18 -29.99 -1.85
CA ASP A 73 -10.59 -30.30 -2.00
C ASP A 73 -11.43 -29.13 -2.55
N GLY A 74 -10.83 -27.97 -2.78
CA GLY A 74 -11.49 -26.80 -3.35
C GLY A 74 -11.14 -25.47 -2.66
N LEU A 75 -11.88 -24.42 -3.03
CA LEU A 75 -11.69 -23.08 -2.46
C LEU A 75 -12.45 -22.93 -1.14
N ARG A 76 -11.81 -22.29 -0.16
CA ARG A 76 -12.39 -22.04 1.16
C ARG A 76 -12.31 -20.56 1.50
N ILE A 77 -13.41 -20.02 1.99
CA ILE A 77 -13.49 -18.66 2.55
C ILE A 77 -13.62 -18.81 4.06
N VAL A 78 -12.63 -18.33 4.81
CA VAL A 78 -12.57 -18.44 6.27
C VAL A 78 -12.77 -17.07 6.89
N ASP A 79 -13.76 -16.96 7.77
CA ASP A 79 -14.02 -15.77 8.56
C ASP A 79 -13.13 -15.75 9.80
N VAL A 80 -12.48 -14.61 10.05
CA VAL A 80 -11.51 -14.39 11.12
C VAL A 80 -11.90 -13.23 12.05
N GLU A 81 -13.03 -12.56 11.79
CA GLU A 81 -13.43 -11.34 12.51
C GLU A 81 -14.15 -11.60 13.84
N GLY A 82 -14.54 -12.84 14.12
CA GLY A 82 -15.29 -13.16 15.32
C GLY A 82 -14.46 -13.50 16.56
N LYS A 83 -15.16 -13.75 17.67
CA LYS A 83 -14.55 -14.06 18.96
C LYS A 83 -14.29 -15.56 19.10
N ALA A 84 -13.19 -15.91 19.74
CA ALA A 84 -12.97 -17.28 20.21
C ALA A 84 -14.15 -17.72 21.11
N PRO A 85 -14.58 -18.99 21.08
CA PRO A 85 -13.96 -20.14 20.40
C PRO A 85 -14.54 -20.46 19.02
N GLU A 86 -15.58 -19.74 18.57
CA GLU A 86 -16.30 -20.09 17.34
C GLU A 86 -15.49 -19.76 16.07
N TYR A 87 -14.56 -18.82 16.17
CA TYR A 87 -13.71 -18.37 15.08
C TYR A 87 -12.28 -18.85 15.32
N PRO A 88 -11.52 -19.13 14.26
CA PRO A 88 -11.83 -18.95 12.83
C PRO A 88 -12.78 -20.02 12.25
N LYS A 89 -13.70 -19.63 11.34
CA LYS A 89 -14.78 -20.50 10.82
C LYS A 89 -14.84 -20.49 9.29
N VAL A 90 -15.05 -21.66 8.67
CA VAL A 90 -15.28 -21.75 7.22
C VAL A 90 -16.68 -21.22 6.90
N LYS A 91 -16.73 -20.12 6.15
CA LYS A 91 -17.97 -19.48 5.68
C LYS A 91 -18.48 -20.11 4.40
N VAL A 92 -17.59 -20.41 3.46
CA VAL A 92 -17.92 -21.04 2.17
C VAL A 92 -16.86 -22.06 1.82
N HIS A 93 -17.29 -23.23 1.34
CA HIS A 93 -16.43 -24.25 0.76
C HIS A 93 -16.94 -24.55 -0.65
N VAL A 94 -16.20 -24.09 -1.65
CA VAL A 94 -16.49 -24.30 -3.07
C VAL A 94 -15.73 -25.55 -3.53
N ARG A 95 -16.49 -26.59 -3.91
CA ARG A 95 -15.94 -27.81 -4.49
C ARG A 95 -16.18 -27.80 -5.99
N TRP A 96 -15.19 -28.24 -6.75
CA TRP A 96 -15.34 -28.49 -8.18
C TRP A 96 -16.04 -29.84 -8.36
N GLN A 97 -17.10 -29.89 -9.17
CA GLN A 97 -17.73 -31.13 -9.62
C GLN A 97 -17.15 -31.56 -10.96
#